data_AF-A0A7Y4XTL7-F1
#
_entry.id   AF-A0A7Y4XTL7-F1
#
_cell.length_a   1.000
_cell.length_b   1.000
_cell.length_c   1.000
_cell.angle_alpha   90.00
_cell.angle_beta   90.00
_cell.angle_gamma   90.00
#
_symmetry.space_group_name_H-M   'P 1'
#
loop_
_entity.id
_entity.type
_entity.pdbx_description
1 polymer ?
#
loop_
_entity_poly.entity_id
_entity_poly.type
_entity_poly.pdbx_seq_one_letter_code
_entity_poly.pdbx_strand_id
1 'polypeptide(L)'
;MKKINLSIIMILFGLMTTMGQDGNGDGRVWVWQDELQDALADAKIYTSPKDRTYFVRPAFEEWLVRAVSKSAREEWRKTTSMDAEERKKIYVLLDELAALVSKKLAAHIPSAEMFANGTEEEKTMMKGKITGIEQIKIHKIGLQDKNWRIEKGDDGIPTGRRKWGYVWYKKDASLVDFPWCRVFEMYIYQPYAGGGTYGASEAFYERRWLCGCPK
;
A
#
# COMPACT_ATOMS: atom_id res chain seq x y z
N MET A 1 -22.40 68.42 -22.70
CA MET A 1 -21.25 67.59 -22.25
C MET A 1 -21.52 66.18 -22.73
N LYS A 2 -20.57 65.62 -23.49
CA LYS A 2 -20.75 64.49 -24.42
C LYS A 2 -20.40 63.15 -23.76
N LYS A 3 -21.30 62.19 -23.98
CA LYS A 3 -21.14 60.73 -24.18
C LYS A 3 -20.65 59.86 -23.01
N ILE A 4 -21.62 59.14 -22.45
CA ILE A 4 -21.50 57.80 -21.84
C ILE A 4 -20.90 56.86 -22.91
N ASN A 5 -19.85 56.13 -22.57
CA ASN A 5 -19.31 55.07 -23.41
C ASN A 5 -19.56 53.72 -22.74
N LEU A 6 -20.67 53.10 -23.17
CA LEU A 6 -20.92 51.68 -23.05
C LEU A 6 -19.96 50.96 -24.00
N SER A 7 -19.13 50.04 -23.50
CA SER A 7 -18.42 49.10 -24.36
C SER A 7 -18.48 47.72 -23.74
N ILE A 8 -19.57 47.04 -24.11
CA ILE A 8 -19.67 45.59 -24.17
C ILE A 8 -18.64 45.13 -25.19
N ILE A 9 -17.66 44.35 -24.77
CA ILE A 9 -16.85 43.53 -25.67
C ILE A 9 -17.03 42.08 -25.21
N MET A 10 -18.04 41.43 -25.80
CA MET A 10 -18.01 39.99 -26.04
C MET A 10 -16.92 39.74 -27.08
N ILE A 11 -15.88 38.98 -26.71
CA ILE A 11 -15.10 38.21 -27.68
C ILE A 11 -15.29 36.75 -27.30
N LEU A 12 -16.34 36.15 -27.88
CA LEU A 12 -16.30 34.75 -28.27
C LEU A 12 -15.33 34.69 -29.46
N PHE A 13 -14.15 34.14 -29.25
CA PHE A 13 -13.41 33.50 -30.32
C PHE A 13 -12.91 32.17 -29.80
N GLY A 14 -13.53 31.11 -30.31
CA GLY A 14 -12.98 29.77 -30.21
C GLY A 14 -11.59 29.76 -30.82
N LEU A 15 -10.62 29.37 -30.02
CA LEU A 15 -9.51 28.60 -30.53
C LEU A 15 -9.82 27.14 -30.21
N MET A 16 -10.29 26.43 -31.22
CA MET A 16 -9.91 25.03 -31.39
C MET A 16 -8.37 25.01 -31.41
N THR A 17 -7.75 24.78 -30.26
CA THR A 17 -6.40 24.23 -30.26
C THR A 17 -6.53 22.81 -30.76
N THR A 18 -6.26 22.68 -32.06
CA THR A 18 -5.71 21.51 -32.73
C THR A 18 -5.41 20.38 -31.76
N MET A 19 -6.20 19.30 -31.83
CA MET A 19 -5.72 17.97 -31.49
C MET A 19 -4.52 17.70 -32.40
N GLY A 20 -3.35 18.14 -31.95
CA GLY A 20 -2.08 17.66 -32.48
C GLY A 20 -2.06 16.17 -32.18
N GLN A 21 -2.12 15.36 -33.23
CA GLN A 21 -1.65 13.98 -33.18
C GLN A 21 -0.12 14.01 -33.03
N ASP A 22 0.35 14.41 -31.85
CA ASP A 22 1.77 14.43 -31.52
C ASP A 22 1.98 13.57 -30.27
N GLY A 23 2.58 12.39 -30.46
CA GLY A 23 3.19 11.63 -29.37
C GLY A 23 2.25 10.74 -28.57
N ASN A 24 2.47 9.44 -28.70
CA ASN A 24 1.81 8.32 -28.03
C ASN A 24 2.07 8.26 -26.51
N GLY A 25 1.79 9.34 -25.76
CA GLY A 25 1.96 9.43 -24.31
C GLY A 25 0.73 8.93 -23.55
N ASP A 26 0.94 8.15 -22.49
CA ASP A 26 -0.13 7.70 -21.61
C ASP A 26 -0.71 8.89 -20.83
N GLY A 27 -1.96 9.24 -21.10
CA GLY A 27 -2.67 10.34 -20.43
C GLY A 27 -2.80 10.21 -18.90
N ARG A 28 -2.25 9.14 -18.30
CA ARG A 28 -2.15 8.89 -16.86
C ARG A 28 -0.86 9.42 -16.22
N VAL A 29 0.10 9.95 -16.98
CA VAL A 29 1.39 10.42 -16.42
C VAL A 29 1.21 11.46 -15.32
N TRP A 30 0.29 12.41 -15.49
CA TRP A 30 0.01 13.42 -14.44
C TRP A 30 -0.59 12.78 -13.18
N VAL A 31 -1.43 11.74 -13.32
CA VAL A 31 -1.98 10.98 -12.19
C VAL A 31 -0.85 10.31 -11.41
N TRP A 32 0.07 9.66 -12.11
CA TRP A 32 1.21 9.01 -11.47
C TRP A 32 2.14 10.01 -10.77
N GLN A 33 2.33 11.20 -11.32
CA GLN A 33 3.08 12.26 -10.66
C GLN A 33 2.40 12.70 -9.36
N ASP A 34 1.09 12.91 -9.38
CA ASP A 34 0.29 13.28 -8.21
C ASP A 34 0.36 12.20 -7.12
N GLU A 35 0.10 10.94 -7.48
CA GLU A 35 0.18 9.81 -6.55
C GLU A 35 1.59 9.64 -5.94
N LEU A 36 2.65 9.89 -6.73
CA LEU A 36 4.03 9.85 -6.23
C LEU A 36 4.35 11.02 -5.29
N GLN A 37 3.85 12.21 -5.59
CA GLN A 37 3.99 13.36 -4.69
C GLN A 37 3.27 13.11 -3.36
N ASP A 38 2.09 12.49 -3.41
CA ASP A 38 1.35 12.05 -2.23
C ASP A 38 2.10 10.98 -1.42
N ALA A 39 2.70 10.00 -2.09
CA ALA A 39 3.56 9.00 -1.46
C ALA A 39 4.80 9.63 -0.80
N LEU A 40 5.41 10.62 -1.46
CA LEU A 40 6.53 11.40 -0.92
C LEU A 40 6.11 12.21 0.30
N ALA A 41 4.94 12.87 0.25
CA ALA A 41 4.39 13.62 1.37
C ALA A 41 4.17 12.69 2.57
N ASP A 42 3.56 11.53 2.35
CA ASP A 42 3.40 10.51 3.37
C ASP A 42 4.75 10.09 3.97
N ALA A 43 5.73 9.73 3.15
CA ALA A 43 7.05 9.32 3.61
C ALA A 43 7.78 10.43 4.39
N LYS A 44 7.58 11.70 4.02
CA LYS A 44 8.16 12.86 4.70
C LYS A 44 7.56 13.05 6.10
N ILE A 45 6.24 12.96 6.25
CA ILE A 45 5.57 13.13 7.55
C ILE A 45 5.62 11.88 8.43
N TYR A 46 5.97 10.72 7.87
CA TYR A 46 6.12 9.50 8.64
C TYR A 46 7.19 9.68 9.74
N THR A 47 6.78 9.48 10.99
CA THR A 47 7.58 9.60 12.21
C THR A 47 7.88 8.25 12.84
N SER A 48 6.87 7.41 13.05
CA SER A 48 7.04 6.13 13.73
C SER A 48 5.90 5.13 13.45
N PRO A 49 6.15 3.82 13.69
CA PRO A 49 5.10 2.79 13.62
C PRO A 49 4.01 2.97 14.68
N LYS A 50 4.28 3.75 15.74
CA LYS A 50 3.32 4.01 16.83
C LYS A 50 2.19 4.94 16.38
N ASP A 51 2.51 5.88 15.51
CA ASP A 51 1.55 6.90 15.04
C ASP A 51 0.68 6.35 13.90
N ARG A 52 1.26 5.49 13.04
CA ARG A 52 0.55 4.75 12.00
C ARG A 52 1.35 3.53 11.56
N THR A 53 0.65 2.45 11.22
CA THR A 53 1.27 1.15 10.84
C THR A 53 1.87 1.15 9.44
N TYR A 54 1.52 2.12 8.59
CA TYR A 54 1.94 2.20 7.20
C TYR A 54 2.95 3.32 6.96
N PHE A 55 3.98 3.03 6.16
CA PHE A 55 5.00 4.02 5.80
C PHE A 55 4.43 5.07 4.81
N VAL A 56 3.77 4.59 3.75
CA VAL A 56 2.91 5.35 2.84
C VAL A 56 1.50 4.78 2.91
N ARG A 57 0.45 5.56 2.61
CA ARG A 57 -0.93 5.06 2.57
C ARG A 57 -1.03 3.82 1.66
N PRO A 58 -1.90 2.84 1.96
CA PRO A 58 -2.04 1.61 1.18
C PRO A 58 -2.25 1.83 -0.33
N ALA A 59 -2.96 2.90 -0.71
CA ALA A 59 -3.17 3.28 -2.11
C ALA A 59 -1.86 3.53 -2.88
N PHE A 60 -0.76 3.84 -2.20
CA PHE A 60 0.55 4.13 -2.82
C PHE A 60 1.62 3.09 -2.52
N GLU A 61 1.26 1.93 -1.97
CA GLU A 61 2.24 0.88 -1.64
C GLU A 61 2.96 0.37 -2.89
N GLU A 62 2.27 0.30 -4.03
CA GLU A 62 2.90 -0.10 -5.30
C GLU A 62 3.96 0.90 -5.76
N TRP A 63 3.76 2.21 -5.52
CA TRP A 63 4.80 3.22 -5.79
C TRP A 63 6.01 3.03 -4.89
N LEU A 64 5.79 2.70 -3.62
CA LEU A 64 6.85 2.37 -2.70
C LEU A 64 7.65 1.14 -3.18
N VAL A 65 6.97 0.09 -3.65
CA VAL A 65 7.63 -1.11 -4.20
C VAL A 65 8.44 -0.75 -5.45
N ARG A 66 7.89 0.00 -6.41
CA ARG A 66 8.59 0.47 -7.62
C ARG A 66 9.76 1.39 -7.31
N ALA A 67 9.70 2.15 -6.22
CA ALA A 67 10.80 3.00 -5.79
C ALA A 67 12.00 2.15 -5.35
N VAL A 68 11.76 1.10 -4.54
CA VAL A 68 12.86 0.31 -3.96
C VAL A 68 13.29 -0.91 -4.78
N SER A 69 12.46 -1.36 -5.72
CA SER A 69 12.70 -2.55 -6.53
C SER A 69 12.94 -2.17 -8.00
N LYS A 70 14.16 -2.41 -8.50
CA LYS A 70 14.48 -2.14 -9.92
C LYS A 70 13.68 -3.07 -10.83
N SER A 71 13.52 -4.33 -10.46
CA SER A 71 12.74 -5.31 -11.23
C SER A 71 11.26 -4.93 -11.29
N ALA A 72 10.64 -4.50 -10.19
CA ALA A 72 9.25 -4.02 -10.21
C ALA A 72 9.10 -2.74 -11.03
N ARG A 73 10.07 -1.82 -10.94
CA ARG A 73 10.09 -0.60 -11.75
C ARG A 73 10.20 -0.92 -13.25
N GLU A 74 11.08 -1.85 -13.60
CA GLU A 74 11.29 -2.29 -14.97
C GLU A 74 10.07 -3.03 -15.53
N GLU A 75 9.42 -3.86 -14.72
CA GLU A 75 8.19 -4.54 -15.14
C GLU A 75 7.07 -3.54 -15.39
N TRP A 76 6.89 -2.59 -14.48
CA TRP A 76 5.94 -1.49 -14.65
C TRP A 76 6.22 -0.70 -15.94
N ARG A 77 7.49 -0.37 -16.20
CA ARG A 77 7.94 0.34 -17.41
C ARG A 77 7.52 -0.36 -18.70
N LYS A 78 7.52 -1.69 -18.75
CA LYS A 78 7.11 -2.46 -19.95
C LYS A 78 5.61 -2.35 -20.21
N THR A 79 4.81 -2.13 -19.17
CA THR A 79 3.34 -2.06 -19.26
C THR A 79 2.80 -0.64 -19.48
N THR A 80 3.68 0.36 -19.50
CA THR A 80 3.32 1.78 -19.61
C THR A 80 3.96 2.43 -20.83
N SER A 81 3.19 3.24 -21.54
CA SER A 81 3.70 4.05 -22.65
C SER A 81 4.05 5.44 -22.15
N MET A 82 5.33 5.66 -21.81
CA MET A 82 5.86 7.00 -21.49
C MET A 82 6.96 7.37 -22.47
N ASP A 83 6.94 8.61 -22.93
CA ASP A 83 8.09 9.17 -23.63
C ASP A 83 9.31 9.31 -22.69
N ALA A 84 10.45 9.72 -23.24
CA ALA A 84 11.69 9.81 -22.47
C ALA A 84 11.64 10.88 -21.37
N GLU A 85 10.94 12.00 -21.61
CA GLU A 85 10.88 13.13 -20.70
C GLU A 85 9.86 12.90 -19.57
N GLU A 86 8.69 12.35 -19.90
CA GLU A 86 7.70 11.87 -18.92
C GLU A 86 8.31 10.86 -17.97
N ARG A 87 9.03 9.88 -18.53
CA ARG A 87 9.71 8.84 -17.75
C ARG A 87 10.75 9.44 -16.82
N LYS A 88 11.54 10.39 -17.31
CA LYS A 88 12.53 11.09 -16.49
C LYS A 88 11.87 11.77 -15.28
N LYS A 89 10.75 12.47 -15.47
CA LYS A 89 10.00 13.12 -14.38
C LYS A 89 9.53 12.13 -13.32
N ILE A 90 8.93 11.01 -13.74
CA ILE A 90 8.50 9.96 -12.81
C ILE A 90 9.67 9.32 -12.07
N TYR A 91 10.76 9.03 -12.78
CA TYR A 91 11.90 8.31 -12.20
C TYR A 91 12.61 9.15 -11.14
N VAL A 92 12.69 10.47 -11.33
CA VAL A 92 13.18 11.39 -10.28
C VAL A 92 12.36 11.25 -9.00
N LEU A 93 11.03 11.25 -9.09
CA LEU A 93 10.15 11.10 -7.91
C LEU A 93 10.30 9.73 -7.25
N LEU A 94 10.45 8.66 -8.04
CA LEU A 94 10.71 7.31 -7.53
C LEU A 94 12.05 7.23 -6.80
N ASP A 95 13.09 7.89 -7.31
CA ASP A 95 14.42 7.91 -6.69
C ASP A 95 14.42 8.73 -5.40
N GLU A 96 13.69 9.86 -5.36
CA GLU A 96 13.45 10.61 -4.13
C GLU A 96 12.74 9.75 -3.08
N LEU A 97 11.71 8.99 -3.47
CA LEU A 97 10.99 8.10 -2.57
C LEU A 97 11.92 7.00 -2.06
N ALA A 98 12.71 6.37 -2.93
CA ALA A 98 13.67 5.33 -2.55
C ALA A 98 14.72 5.84 -1.54
N ALA A 99 15.17 7.09 -1.70
CA ALA A 99 16.10 7.73 -0.77
C ALA A 99 15.47 7.97 0.61
N LEU A 100 14.21 8.41 0.66
CA LEU A 100 13.47 8.58 1.93
C LEU A 100 13.26 7.24 2.64
N VAL A 101 12.90 6.21 1.88
CA VAL A 101 12.69 4.86 2.38
C VAL A 101 13.97 4.31 3.00
N SER A 102 15.10 4.45 2.30
CA SER A 102 16.39 3.98 2.79
C SER A 102 16.81 4.64 4.10
N LYS A 103 16.42 5.90 4.32
CA LYS A 103 16.70 6.64 5.56
C LYS A 103 15.78 6.25 6.71
N LYS A 104 14.50 6.02 6.44
CA LYS A 104 13.46 5.92 7.49
C LYS A 104 12.95 4.50 7.73
N LEU A 105 12.85 3.68 6.69
CA LEU A 105 12.17 2.38 6.77
C LEU A 105 12.94 1.37 7.62
N ALA A 106 14.28 1.49 7.71
CA ALA A 106 15.08 0.68 8.61
C ALA A 106 14.64 0.80 10.08
N ALA A 107 14.10 1.96 10.48
CA ALA A 107 13.54 2.18 11.81
C ALA A 107 12.06 1.76 11.94
N HIS A 108 11.38 1.50 10.82
CA HIS A 108 9.99 1.00 10.80
C HIS A 108 9.95 -0.51 11.06
N ILE A 109 10.27 -0.90 12.29
CA ILE A 109 10.23 -2.31 12.72
C ILE A 109 8.88 -2.58 13.39
N PRO A 110 8.17 -3.67 13.02
CA PRO A 110 6.93 -4.05 13.69
C PRO A 110 7.11 -4.24 15.20
N SER A 111 6.16 -3.72 16.00
CA SER A 111 6.18 -3.90 17.47
C SER A 111 6.04 -5.36 17.85
N ALA A 112 6.71 -5.79 18.93
CA ALA A 112 6.58 -7.15 19.45
C ALA A 112 5.13 -7.51 19.85
N GLU A 113 4.36 -6.51 20.29
CA GLU A 113 2.95 -6.68 20.69
C GLU A 113 2.05 -7.15 19.54
N MET A 114 2.41 -6.85 18.29
CA MET A 114 1.68 -7.30 17.10
C MET A 114 1.69 -8.83 16.94
N PHE A 115 2.63 -9.52 17.60
CA PHE A 115 2.82 -10.97 17.51
C PHE A 115 2.69 -11.66 18.88
N ALA A 116 2.16 -10.97 19.88
CA ALA A 116 2.19 -11.43 21.27
C ALA A 116 1.24 -12.60 21.56
N ASN A 117 0.17 -12.75 20.76
CA ASN A 117 -0.87 -13.76 20.97
C ASN A 117 -0.89 -14.79 19.83
N GLY A 118 -1.79 -15.76 19.93
CA GLY A 118 -2.05 -16.76 18.90
C GLY A 118 -1.60 -18.17 19.31
N THR A 119 -2.47 -19.15 19.13
CA THR A 119 -2.13 -20.58 19.27
C THR A 119 -1.31 -21.08 18.08
N GLU A 120 -0.73 -22.28 18.18
CA GLU A 120 0.00 -22.86 17.05
C GLU A 120 -0.92 -23.22 15.88
N GLU A 121 -2.17 -23.59 16.15
CA GLU A 121 -3.19 -23.81 15.13
C GLU A 121 -3.52 -22.51 14.40
N GLU A 122 -3.71 -21.41 15.13
CA GLU A 122 -3.96 -20.07 14.58
C GLU A 122 -2.81 -19.62 13.67
N LYS A 123 -1.55 -19.79 14.11
CA LYS A 123 -0.36 -19.49 13.31
C LYS A 123 -0.24 -20.39 12.09
N THR A 124 -0.61 -21.67 12.21
CA THR A 124 -0.60 -22.63 11.09
C THR A 124 -1.63 -22.25 10.03
N MET A 125 -2.84 -21.85 10.45
CA MET A 125 -3.87 -21.34 9.53
C MET A 125 -3.38 -20.09 8.77
N MET A 126 -2.77 -19.14 9.47
CA MET A 126 -2.18 -17.95 8.83
C MET A 126 -1.10 -18.32 7.81
N LYS A 127 -0.19 -19.24 8.15
CA LYS A 127 0.84 -19.74 7.22
C LYS A 127 0.21 -20.38 5.98
N GLY A 128 -0.82 -21.21 6.16
CA GLY A 128 -1.50 -21.91 5.07
C GLY A 128 -2.15 -20.99 4.03
N LYS A 129 -2.38 -19.71 4.36
CA LYS A 129 -2.92 -18.71 3.45
C LYS A 129 -1.86 -17.91 2.69
N ILE A 130 -0.57 -18.11 2.98
CA ILE A 130 0.52 -17.44 2.29
C ILE A 130 0.91 -18.26 1.05
N THR A 131 0.64 -17.72 -0.13
CA THR A 131 1.16 -18.29 -1.38
C THR A 131 2.67 -18.08 -1.48
N GLY A 132 3.41 -19.13 -1.86
CA GLY A 132 4.87 -19.07 -1.98
C GLY A 132 5.57 -18.99 -0.62
N ILE A 133 5.05 -19.66 0.41
CA ILE A 133 5.63 -19.63 1.76
C ILE A 133 7.06 -20.19 1.81
N GLU A 134 7.40 -21.09 0.89
CA GLU A 134 8.74 -21.66 0.71
C GLU A 134 9.77 -20.62 0.24
N GLN A 135 9.31 -19.51 -0.33
CA GLN A 135 10.13 -18.42 -0.85
C GLN A 135 10.38 -17.31 0.18
N ILE A 136 9.92 -17.51 1.41
CA ILE A 136 10.02 -16.50 2.47
C ILE A 136 10.62 -17.09 3.74
N LYS A 137 11.40 -16.27 4.43
CA LYS A 137 11.83 -16.49 5.80
C LYS A 137 10.90 -15.75 6.74
N ILE A 138 10.07 -16.47 7.49
CA ILE A 138 9.24 -15.88 8.54
C ILE A 138 10.12 -15.54 9.75
N HIS A 139 10.11 -14.29 10.17
CA HIS A 139 10.79 -13.81 11.38
C HIS A 139 9.89 -13.92 12.60
N LYS A 140 8.63 -13.48 12.48
CA LYS A 140 7.62 -13.57 13.53
C LYS A 140 6.25 -13.79 12.93
N ILE A 141 5.41 -14.51 13.67
CA ILE A 141 4.01 -14.73 13.34
C ILE A 141 3.21 -14.78 14.64
N GLY A 142 2.06 -14.12 14.66
CA GLY A 142 1.17 -14.12 15.80
C GLY A 142 -0.03 -13.22 15.60
N LEU A 143 -0.86 -13.17 16.63
CA LEU A 143 -2.02 -12.30 16.71
C LEU A 143 -1.70 -11.10 17.59
N GLN A 144 -2.19 -9.93 17.19
CA GLN A 144 -2.23 -8.76 18.06
C GLN A 144 -3.37 -8.91 19.06
N ASP A 145 -4.51 -9.42 18.61
CA ASP A 145 -5.69 -9.58 19.46
C ASP A 145 -5.60 -10.83 20.33
N LYS A 146 -5.69 -10.64 21.66
CA LYS A 146 -5.87 -11.74 22.61
C LYS A 146 -7.30 -12.29 22.55
N ASN A 147 -8.28 -11.39 22.50
CA ASN A 147 -9.70 -11.70 22.55
C ASN A 147 -10.33 -11.56 21.17
N TRP A 148 -11.40 -12.33 20.92
CA TRP A 148 -12.21 -12.18 19.72
C TRP A 148 -12.95 -10.83 19.72
N ARG A 149 -12.87 -10.11 18.60
CA ARG A 149 -13.72 -8.96 18.33
C ARG A 149 -14.99 -9.44 17.65
N ILE A 150 -16.14 -9.24 18.28
CA ILE A 150 -17.44 -9.60 17.70
C ILE A 150 -17.80 -8.58 16.63
N GLU A 151 -18.09 -9.07 15.43
CA GLU A 151 -18.65 -8.27 14.34
C GLU A 151 -20.16 -8.35 14.38
N LYS A 152 -20.81 -7.22 14.18
CA LYS A 152 -22.27 -7.09 14.20
C LYS A 152 -22.73 -6.45 12.90
N GLY A 153 -23.89 -6.89 12.41
CA GLY A 153 -24.60 -6.21 11.33
C GLY A 153 -25.30 -4.94 11.81
N ASP A 154 -25.97 -4.26 10.88
CA ASP A 154 -26.70 -3.02 11.14
C ASP A 154 -27.88 -3.21 12.12
N ASP A 155 -28.40 -4.43 12.21
CA ASP A 155 -29.44 -4.86 13.15
C ASP A 155 -28.89 -5.19 14.56
N GLY A 156 -27.57 -5.09 14.75
CA GLY A 156 -26.88 -5.42 16.01
C GLY A 156 -26.69 -6.92 16.25
N ILE A 157 -27.09 -7.78 15.31
CA ILE A 157 -26.92 -9.24 15.41
C ILE A 157 -25.48 -9.60 15.04
N PRO A 158 -24.82 -10.50 15.80
CA PRO A 158 -23.49 -10.99 15.44
C PRO A 158 -23.48 -11.63 14.05
N THR A 159 -22.55 -11.20 13.20
CA THR A 159 -22.28 -11.81 11.88
C THR A 159 -21.10 -12.77 11.96
N GLY A 160 -20.18 -12.51 12.88
CA GLY A 160 -19.03 -13.35 13.15
C GLY A 160 -18.14 -12.73 14.20
N ARG A 161 -16.91 -13.23 14.25
CA ARG A 161 -15.88 -12.67 15.12
C ARG A 161 -14.51 -12.81 14.47
N ARG A 162 -13.63 -11.87 14.76
CA ARG A 162 -12.26 -11.86 14.23
C ARG A 162 -11.19 -11.61 15.28
N LYS A 163 -9.97 -12.06 14.98
CA LYS A 163 -8.73 -11.64 15.64
C LYS A 163 -7.74 -11.18 14.57
N TRP A 164 -7.13 -10.01 14.76
CA TRP A 164 -6.08 -9.51 13.88
C TRP A 164 -4.72 -10.11 14.22
N GLY A 165 -3.93 -10.35 13.18
CA GLY A 165 -2.59 -10.90 13.28
C GLY A 165 -1.68 -10.51 12.13
N TYR A 166 -0.41 -10.82 12.32
CA TYR A 166 0.66 -10.36 11.45
C TYR A 166 1.68 -11.47 11.20
N VAL A 167 2.25 -11.48 9.99
CA VAL A 167 3.40 -12.32 9.63
C VAL A 167 4.52 -11.42 9.13
N TRP A 168 5.57 -11.27 9.91
CA TRP A 168 6.76 -10.51 9.53
C TRP A 168 7.76 -11.44 8.86
N TYR A 169 8.16 -11.12 7.63
CA TYR A 169 8.96 -12.00 6.81
C TYR A 169 9.94 -11.27 5.90
N LYS A 170 10.95 -11.99 5.46
CA LYS A 170 11.85 -11.59 4.37
C LYS A 170 11.64 -12.51 3.19
N LYS A 171 11.37 -11.95 2.01
CA LYS A 171 11.35 -12.72 0.77
C LYS A 171 12.79 -13.01 0.33
N ASP A 172 13.03 -14.17 -0.27
CA ASP A 172 14.33 -14.53 -0.83
C ASP A 172 14.86 -13.42 -1.74
N ALA A 173 16.14 -13.07 -1.55
CA ALA A 173 16.84 -12.06 -2.33
C ALA A 173 16.96 -12.44 -3.81
N SER A 174 16.84 -13.72 -4.17
CA SER A 174 16.76 -14.16 -5.57
C SER A 174 15.46 -13.72 -6.26
N LEU A 175 14.42 -13.39 -5.48
CA LEU A 175 13.08 -13.05 -5.98
C LEU A 175 12.71 -11.58 -5.81
N VAL A 176 13.45 -10.86 -4.97
CA VAL A 176 13.28 -9.42 -4.77
C VAL A 176 14.63 -8.74 -4.66
N ASP A 177 14.76 -7.61 -5.33
CA ASP A 177 16.00 -6.84 -5.44
C ASP A 177 16.06 -5.65 -4.47
N PHE A 178 15.36 -5.74 -3.33
CA PHE A 178 15.39 -4.75 -2.26
C PHE A 178 15.71 -5.38 -0.88
N PRO A 179 16.39 -4.65 0.01
CA PRO A 179 16.88 -5.20 1.28
C PRO A 179 15.81 -5.27 2.38
N TRP A 180 14.62 -4.72 2.18
CA TRP A 180 13.57 -4.60 3.19
C TRP A 180 12.78 -5.88 3.45
N CYS A 181 12.17 -5.93 4.64
CA CYS A 181 11.24 -6.97 5.04
C CYS A 181 9.81 -6.53 4.73
N ARG A 182 8.88 -7.46 4.90
CA ARG A 182 7.45 -7.24 4.67
C ARG A 182 6.64 -7.80 5.82
N VAL A 183 5.45 -7.26 6.00
CA VAL A 183 4.46 -7.81 6.92
C VAL A 183 3.22 -8.15 6.12
N PHE A 184 2.71 -9.37 6.29
CA PHE A 184 1.32 -9.67 5.98
C PHE A 184 0.46 -9.30 7.16
N GLU A 185 -0.56 -8.48 6.92
CA GLU A 185 -1.66 -8.26 7.85
C GLU A 185 -2.80 -9.18 7.49
N MET A 186 -3.27 -9.92 8.48
CA MET A 186 -4.20 -11.02 8.33
C MET A 186 -5.20 -10.99 9.47
N TYR A 187 -6.32 -11.67 9.30
CA TYR A 187 -7.23 -11.93 10.40
C TYR A 187 -7.69 -13.38 10.37
N ILE A 188 -8.00 -13.92 11.54
CA ILE A 188 -8.72 -15.17 11.67
C ILE A 188 -10.17 -14.82 11.94
N TYR A 189 -11.08 -15.41 11.18
CA TYR A 189 -12.51 -15.17 11.26
C TYR A 189 -13.25 -16.47 11.60
N GLN A 190 -14.33 -16.32 12.36
CA GLN A 190 -15.31 -17.36 12.58
C GLN A 190 -16.71 -16.80 12.30
N PRO A 191 -17.47 -17.38 11.35
CA PRO A 191 -18.84 -16.94 11.08
C PRO A 191 -19.74 -17.26 12.28
N TYR A 192 -20.72 -16.41 12.53
CA TYR A 192 -21.75 -16.69 13.53
C TYR A 192 -22.65 -17.82 13.03
N ALA A 193 -22.86 -18.84 13.86
CA ALA A 193 -23.63 -20.04 13.51
C ALA A 193 -25.02 -20.08 14.19
N GLY A 194 -25.40 -19.01 14.91
CA GLY A 194 -26.64 -18.95 15.68
C GLY A 194 -26.50 -19.48 17.11
N GLY A 195 -27.46 -19.15 17.97
CA GLY A 195 -27.52 -19.63 19.35
C GLY A 195 -26.29 -19.29 20.22
N GLY A 196 -25.57 -18.21 19.92
CA GLY A 196 -24.34 -17.84 20.62
C GLY A 196 -23.09 -18.63 20.18
N THR A 197 -23.20 -19.45 19.14
CA THR A 197 -22.12 -20.31 18.63
C THR A 197 -21.46 -19.75 17.37
N TYR A 198 -20.24 -20.22 17.09
CA TYR A 198 -19.45 -19.79 15.95
C TYR A 198 -18.94 -21.01 15.20
N GLY A 199 -18.82 -20.87 13.87
CA GLY A 199 -18.35 -21.92 12.98
C GLY A 199 -16.84 -22.14 13.01
N ALA A 200 -16.36 -22.84 11.98
CA ALA A 200 -14.94 -23.12 11.80
C ALA A 200 -14.13 -21.82 11.64
N SER A 201 -12.89 -21.85 12.14
CA SER A 201 -11.94 -20.77 11.96
C SER A 201 -11.32 -20.81 10.57
N GLU A 202 -11.17 -19.65 9.95
CA GLU A 202 -10.44 -19.48 8.71
C GLU A 202 -9.57 -18.22 8.77
N ALA A 203 -8.36 -18.28 8.22
CA ALA A 203 -7.48 -17.13 8.09
C ALA A 203 -7.71 -16.43 6.75
N PHE A 204 -7.61 -15.10 6.75
CA PHE A 204 -7.77 -14.24 5.59
C PHE A 204 -6.60 -13.27 5.49
N TYR A 205 -6.17 -13.02 4.26
CA TYR A 205 -5.18 -12.00 3.94
C TYR A 205 -5.91 -10.67 3.73
N GLU A 206 -5.47 -9.63 4.42
CA GLU A 206 -5.99 -8.28 4.26
C GLU A 206 -5.08 -7.46 3.36
N ARG A 207 -3.81 -7.32 3.78
CA ARG A 207 -2.85 -6.47 3.08
C ARG A 207 -1.40 -6.84 3.40
N ARG A 208 -0.50 -6.22 2.69
CA ARG A 208 0.95 -6.32 2.89
C ARG A 208 1.50 -4.92 3.10
N TRP A 209 2.70 -4.80 3.65
CA TRP A 209 3.45 -3.54 3.66
C TRP A 209 4.94 -3.79 3.88
N LEU A 210 5.76 -2.83 3.43
CA LEU A 210 7.22 -2.85 3.60
C LEU A 210 7.63 -2.32 4.97
N CYS A 211 8.67 -2.92 5.55
CA CYS A 211 9.18 -2.60 6.87
C CYS A 211 10.68 -2.87 7.00
N GLY A 212 11.27 -2.42 8.10
CA GLY A 212 12.61 -2.80 8.51
C GLY A 212 12.70 -4.31 8.79
N CYS A 213 13.90 -4.87 8.64
CA CYS A 213 14.20 -6.24 9.01
C CYS A 213 14.69 -6.32 10.46
N PRO A 214 14.53 -7.49 11.14
CA PRO A 214 15.16 -7.67 12.44
C PRO A 214 16.67 -7.58 12.30
N LYS A 215 17.32 -6.96 13.29
CA LYS A 215 18.78 -6.95 13.42
C LYS A 215 19.29 -8.30 13.90
#